data_AF-A0A524HK43-F1
#
_entry.id   AF-A0A524HK43-F1
#
_cell.length_a   1.000
_cell.length_b   1.000
_cell.length_c   1.000
_cell.angle_alpha   90.00
_cell.angle_beta   90.00
_cell.angle_gamma   90.00
#
_symmetry.space_group_name_H-M   'P 1'
#
loop_
_entity.id
_entity.type
_entity.pdbx_description
1 polymer ?
#
loop_
_entity_poly.entity_id
_entity_poly.type
_entity_poly.pdbx_seq_one_letter_code
_entity_poly.pdbx_strand_id
1 'polypeptide(L)'
;MYKRQKAILIRFAVVILLTAAAVAGMVNFRDWIIKSEAIKGMEIVGQAVLKHRQDAGSLPPESFIDLVLSEEGIVRIGKIVYRARWIDIDSTGDEILAYSEINLYSWLISNGYVVLRLDGRVKWMDKPAFEQLLRSQQTPMEIKLSGQ
;
A
#
# COMPACT_ATOMS: atom_id res chain seq x y z
N MET A 1 -20.37 24.29 -47.88
CA MET A 1 -20.51 24.38 -46.40
C MET A 1 -20.03 23.15 -45.62
N TYR A 2 -20.07 21.94 -46.19
CA TYR A 2 -19.76 20.68 -45.50
C TYR A 2 -18.30 20.52 -45.00
N LYS A 3 -17.30 21.05 -45.72
CA LYS A 3 -15.87 20.91 -45.37
C LYS A 3 -15.46 21.71 -44.12
N ARG A 4 -16.01 22.91 -43.93
CA ARG A 4 -15.70 23.77 -42.77
C ARG A 4 -16.30 23.22 -41.48
N GLN A 5 -17.55 22.72 -41.53
CA GLN A 5 -18.19 22.07 -40.38
C GLN A 5 -17.45 20.80 -39.93
N LYS A 6 -17.01 19.94 -40.87
CA LYS A 6 -16.18 18.77 -40.55
C LYS A 6 -14.85 19.13 -39.89
N ALA A 7 -14.16 20.16 -40.39
CA ALA A 7 -12.89 20.60 -39.80
C ALA A 7 -13.07 21.13 -38.36
N ILE A 8 -14.16 21.84 -38.09
CA ILE A 8 -14.51 22.30 -36.74
C ILE A 8 -14.81 21.10 -35.84
N LEU A 9 -15.61 20.14 -36.31
CA LEU A 9 -15.98 18.96 -35.52
C LEU A 9 -14.77 18.07 -35.18
N ILE A 10 -13.85 17.89 -36.12
CA ILE A 10 -12.58 17.17 -35.89
C ILE A 10 -11.73 17.90 -34.84
N ARG A 11 -11.60 19.23 -34.92
CA ARG A 11 -10.84 20.01 -33.93
C ARG A 11 -11.43 19.88 -32.52
N PHE A 12 -12.76 19.96 -32.40
CA PHE A 12 -13.44 19.71 -31.13
C PHE A 12 -13.20 18.30 -30.60
N ALA A 13 -13.34 17.29 -31.45
CA ALA A 13 -13.08 15.89 -31.06
C ALA A 13 -11.63 15.68 -30.60
N VAL A 14 -10.66 16.29 -31.28
CA VAL A 14 -9.23 16.23 -30.89
C VAL A 14 -9.00 16.87 -29.53
N VAL A 15 -9.58 18.05 -29.26
CA VAL A 15 -9.44 18.70 -27.94
C VAL A 15 -10.05 17.84 -26.83
N ILE A 16 -11.22 17.23 -27.07
CA ILE A 16 -11.86 16.33 -26.11
C ILE A 16 -10.98 15.11 -25.84
N LEU A 17 -10.45 14.47 -26.89
CA LEU A 17 -9.58 13.31 -26.77
C LEU A 17 -8.28 13.63 -26.02
N LEU A 18 -7.63 14.76 -26.34
CA LEU A 18 -6.42 15.19 -25.64
C LEU A 18 -6.69 15.48 -24.17
N THR A 19 -7.81 16.14 -23.86
CA THR A 19 -8.21 16.42 -22.47
C THR A 19 -8.47 15.12 -21.70
N ALA A 20 -9.20 14.18 -22.28
CA ALA A 20 -9.44 12.87 -21.67
C ALA A 20 -8.14 12.10 -21.41
N ALA A 21 -7.23 12.10 -22.39
CA ALA A 21 -5.91 11.47 -22.25
C ALA A 21 -5.07 12.12 -21.14
N ALA A 22 -5.07 13.45 -21.04
CA ALA A 22 -4.34 14.18 -20.00
C ALA A 22 -4.89 13.86 -18.61
N VAL A 23 -6.22 13.86 -18.44
CA VAL A 23 -6.87 13.49 -17.16
C VAL A 23 -6.53 12.05 -16.78
N ALA A 24 -6.65 11.10 -17.71
CA ALA A 24 -6.29 9.72 -17.47
C ALA A 24 -4.80 9.60 -17.06
N GLY A 25 -3.90 10.28 -17.75
CA GLY A 25 -2.47 10.34 -17.40
C GLY A 25 -2.23 10.86 -15.99
N MET A 26 -2.88 11.95 -15.60
CA MET A 26 -2.75 12.53 -14.25
C MET A 26 -3.26 11.60 -13.16
N VAL A 27 -4.38 10.91 -13.37
CA VAL A 27 -4.92 9.93 -12.40
C VAL A 27 -3.92 8.79 -12.17
N ASN A 28 -3.34 8.27 -13.25
CA ASN A 28 -2.33 7.20 -13.17
C ASN A 28 -1.06 7.65 -12.45
N PHE A 29 -0.58 8.85 -12.74
CA PHE A 29 0.59 9.42 -12.09
C PHE A 29 0.38 9.62 -10.59
N ARG A 30 -0.80 10.15 -10.20
CA ARG A 30 -1.18 10.30 -8.78
C ARG A 30 -1.13 8.96 -8.04
N ASP A 31 -1.72 7.92 -8.62
CA ASP A 31 -1.81 6.61 -7.99
C ASP A 31 -0.43 5.93 -7.87
N TRP A 32 0.44 6.13 -8.86
CA TRP A 32 1.83 5.69 -8.78
C TRP A 32 2.61 6.37 -7.65
N ILE A 33 2.41 7.68 -7.43
CA ILE A 33 2.99 8.41 -6.31
C ILE A 33 2.48 7.85 -4.99
N ILE A 34 1.16 7.67 -4.83
CA ILE A 34 0.56 7.13 -3.60
C ILE A 34 1.16 5.76 -3.25
N LYS A 35 1.23 4.86 -4.24
CA LYS A 35 1.84 3.54 -4.05
C LYS A 35 3.31 3.64 -3.64
N SER A 36 4.08 4.51 -4.29
CA SER A 36 5.51 4.68 -4.00
C SER A 36 5.75 5.29 -2.61
N GLU A 37 4.94 6.28 -2.20
CA GLU A 37 5.00 6.86 -0.86
C GLU A 37 4.59 5.85 0.21
N ALA A 38 3.56 5.03 -0.05
CA ALA A 38 3.14 3.99 0.88
C ALA A 38 4.24 2.93 1.08
N ILE A 39 4.90 2.49 0.01
CA ILE A 39 6.05 1.56 0.09
C ILE A 39 7.17 2.20 0.92
N LYS A 40 7.59 3.42 0.59
CA LYS A 40 8.66 4.12 1.31
C LYS A 40 8.34 4.31 2.79
N GLY A 41 7.11 4.71 3.11
CA GLY A 41 6.70 4.85 4.51
C GLY A 41 6.76 3.52 5.26
N MET A 42 6.39 2.42 4.60
CA MET A 42 6.46 1.09 5.21
C MET A 42 7.92 0.62 5.35
N GLU A 43 8.82 1.04 4.44
CA GLU A 43 10.25 0.75 4.54
C GLU A 43 10.86 1.45 5.74
N ILE A 44 10.48 2.70 6.00
CA ILE A 44 10.91 3.46 7.19
C ILE A 44 10.44 2.75 8.46
N VAL A 45 9.15 2.35 8.50
CA VAL A 45 8.61 1.55 9.61
C VAL A 45 9.38 0.24 9.77
N GLY A 46 9.65 -0.48 8.67
CA GLY A 46 10.41 -1.72 8.67
C GLY A 46 11.82 -1.55 9.23
N GLN A 47 12.53 -0.50 8.81
CA GLN A 47 13.86 -0.17 9.32
C GLN A 47 13.83 0.15 10.82
N ALA A 48 12.87 0.95 11.27
CA ALA A 48 12.71 1.29 12.68
C ALA A 48 12.42 0.05 13.54
N VAL A 49 11.55 -0.85 13.07
CA VAL A 49 11.22 -2.10 13.76
C VAL A 49 12.42 -3.05 13.80
N LEU A 50 13.14 -3.21 12.69
CA LEU A 50 14.34 -4.05 12.65
C LEU A 50 15.43 -3.53 13.58
N LYS A 51 15.63 -2.21 13.61
CA LYS A 51 16.57 -1.57 14.54
C LYS A 51 16.16 -1.82 15.99
N HIS A 52 14.89 -1.63 16.33
CA HIS A 52 14.38 -1.94 17.66
C HIS A 52 14.61 -3.41 18.04
N ARG A 53 14.37 -4.33 17.12
CA ARG A 53 14.61 -5.76 17.34
C ARG A 53 16.08 -6.09 17.55
N GLN A 54 16.99 -5.43 16.84
CA GLN A 54 18.43 -5.58 17.03
C GLN A 54 18.87 -5.08 18.41
N ASP A 55 18.29 -3.96 18.87
CA ASP A 55 18.67 -3.31 20.13
C ASP A 55 18.05 -3.99 21.37
N ALA A 56 16.76 -4.36 21.30
CA ALA A 56 15.97 -4.87 22.42
C ALA A 56 15.75 -6.39 22.39
N GLY A 57 16.04 -7.06 21.27
CA GLY A 57 15.81 -8.50 21.08
C GLY A 57 14.35 -8.89 20.89
N SER A 58 13.42 -7.94 20.81
CA SER A 58 11.98 -8.17 20.70
C SER A 58 11.33 -7.24 19.65
N LEU A 59 10.12 -7.58 19.20
CA LEU A 59 9.35 -6.69 18.34
C LEU A 59 8.76 -5.53 19.18
N PRO A 60 8.77 -4.29 18.67
CA PRO A 60 8.19 -3.17 19.37
C PRO A 60 6.65 -3.31 19.46
N PRO A 61 5.99 -2.61 20.41
CA PRO A 61 4.53 -2.55 20.49
C PRO A 61 3.93 -1.75 19.33
N GLU A 62 2.62 -1.89 19.10
CA GLU A 62 1.90 -1.18 18.03
C GLU A 62 2.01 0.36 18.14
N SER A 63 1.99 0.90 19.36
CA SER A 63 2.15 2.34 19.61
C SER A 63 3.49 2.91 19.12
N PHE A 64 4.52 2.07 18.99
CA PHE A 64 5.79 2.47 18.39
C PHE A 64 5.63 2.79 16.90
N ILE A 65 4.77 2.04 16.19
CA ILE A 65 4.50 2.26 14.77
C ILE A 65 3.84 3.63 14.59
N ASP A 66 2.84 3.95 15.42
CA ASP A 66 2.17 5.25 15.40
C ASP A 66 3.14 6.40 15.66
N LEU A 67 4.09 6.22 16.59
CA LEU A 67 5.13 7.19 16.88
C LEU A 67 6.03 7.42 15.67
N VAL A 68 6.55 6.35 15.05
CA VAL A 68 7.41 6.43 13.86
C VAL A 68 6.69 7.14 12.70
N LEU A 69 5.42 6.80 12.46
CA LEU A 69 4.63 7.46 11.42
C LEU A 69 4.44 8.95 11.68
N SER A 70 4.23 9.34 12.95
CA SER A 70 4.07 10.73 13.37
C SER A 70 5.37 11.53 13.23
N GLU A 71 6.49 10.99 13.68
CA GLU A 71 7.81 11.65 13.63
C GLU A 71 8.29 11.86 12.19
N GLU A 72 8.07 10.88 11.32
CA GLU A 72 8.50 10.92 9.91
C GLU A 72 7.47 11.62 9.00
N GLY A 73 6.34 12.07 9.56
CA GLY A 73 5.29 12.76 8.81
C GLY A 73 4.64 11.90 7.72
N ILE A 74 4.57 10.58 7.91
CA ILE A 74 4.05 9.63 6.93
C ILE A 74 2.52 9.60 7.01
N VAL A 75 1.85 10.34 6.10
CA VAL A 75 0.37 10.49 6.14
C VAL A 75 -0.36 9.59 5.13
N ARG A 76 0.33 9.08 4.10
CA ARG A 76 -0.30 8.42 2.94
C ARG A 76 -0.34 6.90 2.99
N ILE A 77 0.08 6.31 4.11
CA ILE A 77 0.16 4.86 4.25
C ILE A 77 -1.15 4.23 4.70
N GLY A 78 -2.14 5.04 5.10
CA GLY A 78 -3.40 4.54 5.64
C GLY A 78 -3.27 3.97 7.05
N LYS A 79 -4.31 3.24 7.50
CA LYS A 79 -4.28 2.53 8.77
C LYS A 79 -3.37 1.30 8.66
N ILE A 80 -2.29 1.27 9.41
CA ILE A 80 -1.43 0.08 9.50
C ILE A 80 -2.08 -0.93 10.44
N VAL A 81 -2.14 -2.19 10.03
CA VAL A 81 -2.45 -3.32 10.89
C VAL A 81 -1.13 -4.00 11.24
N TYR A 82 -0.77 -3.98 12.52
CA TYR A 82 0.48 -4.53 13.01
C TYR A 82 0.24 -5.87 13.71
N ARG A 83 0.95 -6.91 13.26
CA ARG A 83 0.71 -8.31 13.65
C ARG A 83 1.74 -8.86 14.64
N ALA A 84 2.58 -8.03 15.27
CA ALA A 84 3.65 -8.53 16.15
C ALA A 84 3.19 -9.48 17.26
N ARG A 85 1.96 -9.32 17.77
CA ARG A 85 1.36 -10.23 18.77
C ARG A 85 1.20 -11.67 18.26
N TRP A 86 1.08 -11.84 16.95
CA TRP A 86 0.83 -13.13 16.29
C TRP A 86 2.09 -13.75 15.70
N ILE A 87 3.23 -13.07 15.82
CA ILE A 87 4.53 -13.59 15.38
C ILE A 87 5.11 -14.45 16.51
N ASP A 88 5.39 -15.70 16.20
CA ASP A 88 6.01 -16.67 17.10
C ASP A 88 7.53 -16.72 16.89
N ILE A 89 8.24 -17.44 17.74
CA ILE A 89 9.68 -17.69 17.62
C ILE A 89 10.01 -18.52 16.39
N ASP A 90 9.10 -19.41 15.97
CA ASP A 90 9.22 -20.26 14.79
C ASP A 90 8.78 -19.56 13.50
N SER A 91 8.32 -18.30 13.59
CA SER A 91 7.87 -17.53 12.45
C SER A 91 9.00 -17.28 11.45
N THR A 92 8.70 -17.51 10.17
CA THR A 92 9.68 -17.32 9.10
C THR A 92 9.78 -15.84 8.70
N GLY A 93 10.91 -15.45 8.10
CA GLY A 93 11.12 -14.09 7.59
C GLY A 93 10.05 -13.64 6.56
N ASP A 94 9.38 -14.58 5.91
CA ASP A 94 8.29 -14.34 4.95
C ASP A 94 6.93 -14.05 5.61
N GLU A 95 6.81 -14.08 6.93
CA GLU A 95 5.55 -13.74 7.59
C GLU A 95 5.22 -12.25 7.52
N ILE A 96 3.93 -11.96 7.37
CA ILE A 96 3.42 -10.59 7.34
C ILE A 96 3.50 -10.03 8.77
N LEU A 97 4.38 -9.07 8.98
CA LEU A 97 4.52 -8.33 10.22
C LEU A 97 3.56 -7.14 10.30
N ALA A 98 3.41 -6.40 9.21
CA ALA A 98 2.49 -5.27 9.13
C ALA A 98 1.92 -5.14 7.72
N TYR A 99 0.74 -4.56 7.60
CA TYR A 99 0.18 -4.25 6.28
C TYR A 99 -0.76 -3.05 6.34
N SER A 100 -0.99 -2.40 5.20
CA SER A 100 -2.07 -1.42 5.05
C SER A 100 -2.75 -1.52 3.69
N GLU A 101 -4.07 -1.35 3.68
CA GLU A 101 -4.89 -1.31 2.46
C GLU A 101 -4.82 0.07 1.83
N ILE A 102 -4.44 0.11 0.55
CA ILE A 102 -4.38 1.33 -0.24
C ILE A 102 -5.38 1.21 -1.39
N ASN A 103 -6.39 2.08 -1.35
CA ASN A 103 -7.39 2.20 -2.40
C ASN A 103 -6.91 3.20 -3.45
N LEU A 104 -6.79 2.73 -4.68
CA LEU A 104 -6.39 3.49 -5.87
C LEU A 104 -7.60 3.61 -6.82
N TYR A 105 -7.65 4.68 -7.59
CA TYR A 105 -8.78 4.97 -8.47
C TYR A 105 -8.46 4.73 -9.95
N SER A 106 -7.23 4.32 -10.25
CA SER A 106 -6.73 4.05 -11.57
C SER A 106 -7.11 2.66 -12.09
N TRP A 107 -7.40 2.62 -13.39
CA TRP A 107 -7.51 1.41 -14.20
C TRP A 107 -6.20 0.60 -14.39
N LEU A 108 -5.00 1.20 -14.26
CA LEU A 108 -3.72 0.51 -14.47
C LEU A 108 -3.14 -0.08 -13.17
N ILE A 109 -3.55 0.43 -12.02
CA ILE A 109 -3.02 -0.01 -10.72
C ILE A 109 -4.20 -0.44 -9.86
N SER A 110 -4.32 -1.75 -9.65
CA SER A 110 -5.31 -2.35 -8.76
C SER A 110 -5.14 -1.87 -7.32
N ASN A 111 -6.26 -1.81 -6.60
CA ASN A 111 -6.26 -1.76 -5.14
C ASN A 111 -5.41 -2.89 -4.59
N GLY A 112 -4.67 -2.60 -3.52
CA GLY A 112 -3.76 -3.56 -2.96
C GLY A 112 -3.31 -3.18 -1.56
N TYR A 113 -2.34 -3.94 -1.10
CA TYR A 113 -1.76 -3.82 0.22
C TYR A 113 -0.29 -3.50 0.10
N VAL A 114 0.18 -2.54 0.89
CA VAL A 114 1.60 -2.45 1.22
C VAL A 114 1.85 -3.38 2.39
N VAL A 115 2.79 -4.31 2.22
CA VAL A 115 3.04 -5.41 3.16
C VAL A 115 4.48 -5.33 3.63
N LEU A 116 4.67 -5.28 4.94
CA LEU A 116 5.96 -5.45 5.62
C LEU A 116 6.11 -6.88 6.10
N ARG A 117 7.22 -7.50 5.72
CA ARG A 117 7.62 -8.83 6.16
C ARG A 117 8.42 -8.78 7.45
N LEU A 118 8.48 -9.90 8.17
CA LEU A 118 9.24 -10.03 9.42
C LEU A 118 10.74 -9.81 9.22
N ASP A 119 11.26 -10.08 8.03
CA ASP A 119 12.65 -9.78 7.65
C ASP A 119 12.89 -8.34 7.17
N GLY A 120 11.86 -7.49 7.20
CA GLY A 120 11.92 -6.09 6.79
C GLY A 120 11.68 -5.82 5.30
N ARG A 121 11.48 -6.85 4.47
CA ARG A 121 11.11 -6.63 3.06
C ARG A 121 9.73 -6.00 2.98
N VAL A 122 9.63 -4.92 2.19
CA VAL A 122 8.36 -4.27 1.87
C VAL A 122 7.96 -4.62 0.45
N LYS A 123 6.70 -4.99 0.26
CA LYS A 123 6.17 -5.32 -1.06
C LYS A 123 4.74 -4.83 -1.23
N TRP A 124 4.44 -4.33 -2.43
CA TRP A 124 3.06 -4.16 -2.86
C TRP A 124 2.47 -5.50 -3.30
N MET A 125 1.29 -5.83 -2.77
CA MET A 125 0.55 -7.04 -3.12
C MET A 125 -0.86 -6.70 -3.57
N ASP A 126 -1.30 -7.29 -4.67
CA ASP A 126 -2.71 -7.20 -5.06
C ASP A 126 -3.60 -7.91 -4.05
N LYS A 127 -4.82 -7.41 -3.88
CA LYS A 127 -5.78 -7.90 -2.88
C LYS A 127 -5.95 -9.44 -2.85
N PRO A 128 -6.16 -10.14 -3.99
CA PRO A 128 -6.32 -11.60 -3.95
C PRO A 128 -5.07 -12.34 -3.45
N ALA A 129 -3.89 -11.89 -3.88
CA ALA A 129 -2.61 -12.49 -3.47
C ALA A 129 -2.32 -12.23 -1.99
N PHE A 130 -2.66 -11.03 -1.50
CA PHE A 130 -2.56 -10.69 -0.09
C PHE A 130 -3.50 -11.55 0.76
N GLU A 131 -4.78 -11.63 0.41
CA GLU A 131 -5.77 -12.40 1.18
C GLU A 131 -5.43 -13.89 1.23
N GLN A 132 -4.97 -14.46 0.11
CA GLN A 132 -4.53 -15.85 0.07
C GLN A 132 -3.36 -16.10 1.02
N LEU A 133 -2.38 -15.20 1.01
CA LEU A 133 -1.20 -15.33 1.86
C LEU A 133 -1.52 -15.10 3.34
N LEU A 134 -2.31 -14.08 3.64
CA LEU A 134 -2.73 -13.79 5.01
C LEU A 134 -3.48 -15.00 5.58
N ARG A 135 -4.44 -15.57 4.86
CA ARG A 135 -5.16 -16.78 5.29
C ARG A 135 -4.25 -17.98 5.56
N SER A 136 -3.16 -18.13 4.83
CA SER A 136 -2.19 -19.19 5.06
C SER A 136 -1.33 -18.99 6.33
N GLN A 137 -1.23 -17.74 6.80
CA GLN A 137 -0.40 -17.35 7.95
C GLN A 137 -1.22 -17.05 9.22
N GLN A 138 -2.53 -16.88 9.11
CA GLN A 138 -3.37 -16.53 10.24
C GLN A 138 -3.73 -17.74 11.09
N THR A 139 -3.60 -17.59 12.40
CA THR A 139 -4.08 -18.59 13.34
C THR A 139 -5.60 -18.46 13.54
N PRO A 140 -6.30 -19.54 13.95
CA PRO A 140 -7.73 -19.45 14.27
C PRO A 140 -8.06 -18.43 15.38
N MET A 141 -7.12 -18.14 16.27
CA MET A 141 -7.28 -17.12 17.32
C MET A 141 -7.21 -15.71 16.76
N GLU A 142 -6.29 -15.44 15.84
CA GLU A 142 -6.18 -14.15 15.17
C GLU A 142 -7.46 -13.84 14.40
N ILE A 143 -8.00 -14.81 13.64
CA ILE A 143 -9.25 -14.62 12.87
C ILE A 143 -10.42 -14.22 13.79
N LYS A 144 -10.52 -14.81 14.98
CA LYS A 144 -11.59 -14.50 15.95
C LYS A 144 -11.46 -13.10 16.55
N LEU A 145 -10.24 -12.62 16.75
CA LEU A 145 -9.95 -11.34 17.40
C LEU A 145 -9.82 -10.17 16.41
N SER A 146 -9.51 -10.45 15.15
CA SER A 146 -9.44 -9.46 14.06
C SER A 146 -10.78 -9.24 13.33
N GLY A 147 -11.81 -10.06 13.62
CA GLY A 147 -13.15 -9.97 13.03
C GLY A 147 -14.17 -9.12 13.81
N GLN A 148 -13.72 -8.36 14.83
CA GLN A 148 -14.54 -7.42 15.60
C GLN A 148 -14.26 -5.96 15.21
#